data_AF-A0A5C9CLS8-F1
#
_entry.id   AF-A0A5C9CLS8-F1
#
_cell.length_a   1.000
_cell.length_b   1.000
_cell.length_c   1.000
_cell.angle_alpha   90.00
_cell.angle_beta   90.00
_cell.angle_gamma   90.00
#
_symmetry.space_group_name_H-M   'P 1'
#
loop_
_entity.id
_entity.type
_entity.pdbx_description
1 polymer ?
#
loop_
_entity_poly.entity_id
_entity_poly.type
_entity_poly.pdbx_seq_one_letter_code
_entity_poly.pdbx_strand_id
1 'polypeptide(L)'
;MLRQFALSLLCVLLCVRGASAQSVFPGDDWESAAPASQGMDAAGLEKARAWLDSHNSKSGVVIRHGRIVAEWYFGGADRNSKFAAYTPAPTANER
;
A
#
# COMPACT_ATOMS: atom_id res chain seq x y z
N MET A 1 -7.36 -36.54 37.72
CA MET A 1 -7.03 -37.17 36.42
C MET A 1 -7.72 -36.45 35.26
N LEU A 2 -9.06 -36.51 35.11
CA LEU A 2 -9.79 -35.87 33.98
C LEU A 2 -9.66 -34.33 33.91
N ARG A 3 -9.54 -33.67 35.07
CA ARG A 3 -9.39 -32.19 35.17
C ARG A 3 -8.01 -31.67 34.73
N GLN A 4 -6.97 -32.51 34.78
CA GLN A 4 -5.61 -32.13 34.35
C GLN A 4 -5.45 -32.22 32.82
N PHE A 5 -6.14 -33.16 32.17
CA PHE A 5 -6.20 -33.21 30.70
C PHE A 5 -6.96 -32.02 30.11
N ALA A 6 -8.01 -31.54 30.76
CA ALA A 6 -8.80 -30.39 30.32
C ALA A 6 -8.01 -29.06 30.32
N LEU A 7 -7.14 -28.85 31.32
CA LEU A 7 -6.27 -27.67 31.37
C LEU A 7 -5.14 -27.73 30.33
N SER A 8 -4.56 -28.91 30.10
CA SER A 8 -3.53 -29.08 29.07
C SER A 8 -4.08 -28.90 27.65
N LEU A 9 -5.31 -29.36 27.38
CA LEU A 9 -5.98 -29.15 26.08
C LEU A 9 -6.28 -27.67 25.84
N LEU A 10 -6.62 -26.91 26.89
CA LEU A 10 -6.88 -25.48 26.83
C LEU A 10 -5.62 -24.66 26.54
N CYS A 11 -4.47 -25.02 27.14
CA CYS A 11 -3.18 -24.38 26.84
C CYS A 11 -2.71 -24.62 25.40
N VAL A 12 -2.91 -25.82 24.84
CA VAL A 12 -2.56 -26.12 23.45
C VAL A 12 -3.47 -25.35 22.47
N LEU A 13 -4.76 -25.19 22.78
CA LEU A 13 -5.71 -24.41 21.97
C LEU A 13 -5.44 -22.89 21.99
N LEU A 14 -4.85 -22.36 23.06
CA LEU A 14 -4.41 -20.96 23.15
C LEU A 14 -3.12 -20.70 22.35
N CYS A 15 -2.19 -21.66 22.30
CA CYS A 15 -0.95 -21.50 21.54
C CYS A 15 -1.13 -21.57 20.01
N VAL A 16 -2.18 -22.23 19.53
CA VAL A 16 -2.43 -22.39 18.07
C VAL A 16 -3.10 -21.16 17.43
N ARG A 17 -3.64 -20.21 18.22
CA ARG A 17 -4.50 -19.13 17.70
C ARG A 17 -3.81 -17.84 17.25
N GLY A 18 -2.48 -17.75 17.24
CA GLY A 18 -1.79 -16.45 17.17
C GLY A 18 -0.77 -16.21 16.06
N ALA A 19 -0.61 -17.10 15.06
CA ALA A 19 0.34 -16.88 13.97
C ALA A 19 -0.37 -16.65 12.62
N SER A 20 -1.09 -15.53 12.50
CA SER A 20 -1.49 -14.97 11.20
C SER A 20 -0.83 -13.61 10.99
N ALA A 21 0.38 -13.60 10.46
CA ALA A 21 0.94 -12.46 9.75
C ALA A 21 1.42 -13.05 8.42
N GLN A 22 1.02 -12.57 7.25
CA GLN A 22 1.29 -11.20 6.83
C GLN A 22 0.48 -10.90 5.55
N SER A 23 -0.59 -10.10 5.61
CA SER A 23 -1.14 -9.48 4.40
C SER A 23 -0.49 -8.12 4.22
N VAL A 24 0.29 -7.98 3.17
CA VAL A 24 0.76 -6.68 2.71
C VAL A 24 0.43 -6.61 1.25
N PHE A 25 -0.43 -5.65 0.96
CA PHE A 25 -0.90 -5.21 -0.32
C PHE A 25 -1.77 -6.12 -1.21
N PRO A 26 -3.01 -5.67 -1.54
CA PRO A 26 -3.77 -4.60 -0.86
C PRO A 26 -4.25 -5.01 0.52
N GLY A 27 -4.40 -6.30 0.81
CA GLY A 27 -5.37 -6.65 1.86
C GLY A 27 -6.73 -6.02 1.52
N ASP A 28 -7.41 -5.46 2.51
CA ASP A 28 -8.67 -4.74 2.29
C ASP A 28 -8.46 -3.28 1.84
N ASP A 29 -7.34 -2.66 2.21
CA ASP A 29 -6.99 -1.28 1.85
C ASP A 29 -5.47 -1.05 1.89
N TRP A 30 -5.02 -0.04 1.16
CA TRP A 30 -3.61 0.34 1.11
C TRP A 30 -3.06 0.79 2.47
N GLU A 31 -2.13 0.02 3.01
CA GLU A 31 -1.35 0.45 4.17
C GLU A 31 -0.31 1.52 3.79
N SER A 32 -0.09 2.49 4.69
CA SER A 32 0.98 3.47 4.57
C SER A 32 2.18 3.13 5.46
N ALA A 33 3.38 3.48 5.03
CA ALA A 33 4.60 3.32 5.84
C ALA A 33 5.60 4.45 5.63
N ALA A 34 6.42 4.71 6.65
CA ALA A 34 7.47 5.72 6.57
C ALA A 34 8.52 5.35 5.50
N PRO A 35 8.99 6.31 4.69
CA PRO A 35 10.00 6.08 3.65
C PRO A 35 11.23 5.31 4.13
N ALA A 36 11.83 5.73 5.25
CA ALA A 36 13.02 5.09 5.80
C ALA A 36 12.78 3.61 6.16
N SER A 37 11.60 3.26 6.69
CA SER A 37 11.24 1.87 7.00
C SER A 37 11.13 0.98 5.77
N GLN A 38 10.86 1.59 4.62
CA GLN A 38 10.80 0.93 3.33
C GLN A 38 12.06 1.16 2.50
N GLY A 39 13.15 1.66 3.10
CA GLY A 39 14.44 1.90 2.44
C GLY A 39 14.42 2.99 1.37
N MET A 40 13.52 3.97 1.50
CA MET A 40 13.38 5.11 0.58
C MET A 40 13.90 6.39 1.23
N ASP A 41 14.63 7.18 0.45
CA ASP A 41 15.13 8.50 0.88
C ASP A 41 14.04 9.57 0.79
N ALA A 42 13.87 10.34 1.87
CA ALA A 42 12.84 11.38 1.94
C ALA A 42 13.14 12.56 0.99
N ALA A 43 14.40 12.92 0.79
CA ALA A 43 14.76 14.03 -0.10
C ALA A 43 14.49 13.68 -1.58
N GLY A 44 14.71 12.42 -1.97
CA GLY A 44 14.31 11.91 -3.28
C GLY A 44 12.81 11.97 -3.52
N LEU A 45 11.99 11.61 -2.53
CA LEU A 45 10.54 11.70 -2.62
C LEU A 45 10.05 13.15 -2.72
N GLU A 46 10.67 14.09 -2.01
CA GLU A 46 10.33 15.51 -2.14
C GLU A 46 10.69 16.06 -3.53
N LYS A 47 11.82 15.64 -4.12
CA LYS A 47 12.13 15.98 -5.52
C LYS A 47 11.07 15.46 -6.49
N ALA A 48 10.57 14.25 -6.27
CA ALA A 48 9.47 13.69 -7.07
C ALA A 48 8.17 14.50 -6.89
N ARG A 49 7.83 14.88 -5.66
CA ARG A 49 6.68 15.76 -5.37
C ARG A 49 6.79 17.09 -6.11
N ALA A 50 7.93 17.77 -5.99
CA ALA A 50 8.18 19.06 -6.62
C ALA A 50 8.11 18.97 -8.16
N TRP A 51 8.65 17.89 -8.73
CA TRP A 51 8.55 17.64 -10.17
C TRP A 51 7.10 17.43 -10.62
N LEU A 52 6.29 16.67 -9.88
CA LEU A 52 4.88 16.45 -10.20
C LEU A 52 4.07 17.76 -10.19
N ASP A 53 4.30 18.58 -9.16
CA ASP A 53 3.68 19.90 -8.99
C ASP A 53 4.03 20.82 -10.16
N SER A 54 5.31 20.86 -10.56
CA SER A 54 5.77 21.71 -11.68
C SER A 54 5.27 21.26 -13.05
N HIS A 55 4.73 20.05 -13.18
CA HIS A 55 4.23 19.49 -14.45
C HIS A 55 2.69 19.38 -14.49
N ASN A 56 1.98 20.11 -13.64
CA ASN A 56 0.51 20.15 -13.61
C ASN A 56 -0.14 18.77 -13.39
N SER A 57 0.56 17.89 -12.68
CA SER A 57 -0.01 16.61 -12.23
C SER A 57 -1.17 16.88 -11.28
N LYS A 58 -2.18 16.00 -11.26
CA LYS A 58 -3.30 16.10 -10.30
C LYS A 58 -3.04 15.32 -9.02
N SER A 59 -2.27 14.25 -9.11
CA SER A 59 -1.88 13.41 -7.98
C SER A 59 -0.61 12.63 -8.28
N GLY A 60 0.03 12.09 -7.25
CA GLY A 60 1.10 11.09 -7.38
C GLY A 60 1.14 10.18 -6.17
N VAL A 61 1.48 8.90 -6.38
CA VAL A 61 1.60 7.90 -5.33
C VAL A 61 2.85 7.06 -5.58
N VAL A 62 3.61 6.79 -4.52
CA VAL A 62 4.78 5.91 -4.55
C VAL A 62 4.52 4.75 -3.61
N ILE A 63 4.59 3.54 -4.15
CA ILE A 63 4.35 2.30 -3.41
C ILE A 63 5.63 1.47 -3.39
N ARG A 64 6.01 0.97 -2.21
CA ARG A 64 7.13 0.03 -2.07
C ARG A 64 6.82 -1.03 -1.01
N HIS A 65 7.20 -2.28 -1.30
CA HIS A 65 6.86 -3.46 -0.51
C HIS A 65 5.36 -3.51 -0.14
N GLY A 66 4.51 -3.11 -1.09
CA GLY A 66 3.07 -3.11 -0.91
C GLY A 66 2.50 -2.00 -0.01
N ARG A 67 3.27 -0.98 0.32
CA ARG A 67 2.80 0.13 1.14
C ARG A 67 2.92 1.43 0.41
N ILE A 68 1.95 2.32 0.61
CA ILE A 68 2.06 3.72 0.21
C ILE A 68 3.17 4.34 1.06
N VAL A 69 4.23 4.75 0.39
CA VAL A 69 5.37 5.42 1.01
C VAL A 69 5.25 6.93 0.90
N ALA A 70 4.62 7.41 -0.17
CA ALA A 70 4.27 8.80 -0.34
C ALA A 70 3.04 8.94 -1.23
N GLU A 71 2.24 9.96 -0.98
CA GLU A 71 1.04 10.28 -1.73
C GLU A 71 0.82 11.80 -1.71
N TRP A 72 0.46 12.35 -2.86
CA TRP A 72 0.29 13.78 -3.05
C TRP A 72 -0.89 14.07 -3.96
N TYR A 73 -1.56 15.19 -3.70
CA TYR A 73 -2.66 15.72 -4.49
C TYR A 73 -2.45 17.22 -4.72
N PHE A 74 -2.78 17.68 -5.93
CA PHE A 74 -2.53 19.04 -6.37
C PHE A 74 -3.80 19.67 -6.94
N GLY A 75 -3.88 21.00 -6.92
CA GLY A 75 -4.96 21.75 -7.59
C GLY A 75 -6.37 21.41 -7.07
N GLY A 76 -6.51 21.14 -5.78
CA GLY A 76 -7.80 20.81 -5.14
C GLY A 76 -8.25 19.35 -5.29
N ALA A 77 -7.43 18.50 -5.92
CA ALA A 77 -7.67 17.06 -5.93
C ALA A 77 -7.54 16.44 -4.53
N ASP A 78 -8.14 15.26 -4.37
CA ASP A 78 -8.04 14.41 -3.19
C ASP A 78 -7.97 12.93 -3.60
N ARG A 79 -7.93 12.04 -2.61
CA ARG A 79 -7.87 10.58 -2.79
C ARG A 79 -9.02 10.00 -3.62
N ASN A 80 -10.18 10.63 -3.59
CA ASN A 80 -11.40 10.13 -4.22
C ASN A 80 -11.66 10.80 -5.58
N SER A 81 -10.84 11.77 -5.95
CA SER A 81 -10.92 12.49 -7.22
C SER A 81 -10.65 11.54 -8.39
N LYS A 82 -11.48 11.63 -9.42
CA LYS A 82 -11.39 10.79 -10.62
C LYS A 82 -10.99 11.62 -11.81
N PHE A 83 -9.99 11.15 -12.55
CA PHE A 83 -9.51 11.77 -13.79
C PHE A 83 -9.65 10.78 -14.94
N ALA A 84 -9.89 11.29 -16.15
CA ALA A 84 -9.94 10.44 -17.33
C ALA A 84 -8.54 9.86 -17.60
N ALA A 85 -8.44 8.53 -17.62
CA ALA A 85 -7.27 7.83 -18.13
C ALA A 85 -7.46 7.62 -19.63
N TYR A 86 -6.58 8.21 -20.45
CA TYR A 86 -6.63 8.07 -21.89
C TYR A 86 -5.66 6.97 -22.33
N THR A 87 -6.16 5.97 -23.03
CA THR A 87 -5.34 4.99 -23.76
C THR A 87 -5.47 5.28 -25.25
N PRO A 88 -4.37 5.38 -26.02
CA PRO A 88 -4.46 5.43 -27.47
C PRO A 88 -5.25 4.23 -27.98
N ALA A 89 -6.06 4.41 -29.03
CA ALA A 89 -6.69 3.27 -29.69
C ALA A 89 -5.61 2.28 -30.15
N PRO A 90 -5.77 0.96 -29.93
CA PRO A 90 -4.82 -0.01 -30.43
C PRO A 90 -4.67 0.19 -31.95
N THR A 91 -3.44 0.39 -32.42
CA THR A 91 -3.16 0.59 -33.84
C THR A 91 -3.47 -0.69 -34.60
N ALA A 92 -4.52 -0.67 -35.44
CA ALA A 92 -4.88 -1.78 -36.31
C ALA A 92 -3.91 -1.86 -37.51
N ASN A 93 -2.72 -2.42 -37.31
CA ASN A 93 -1.73 -2.66 -38.38
C ASN A 93 -0.78 -3.83 -38.07
N GLU A 94 -1.32 -4.98 -37.66
CA GLU A 94 -0.59 -6.24 -37.70
C GLU A 94 -1.56 -7.33 -38.20
N ARG A 95 -1.62 -7.50 -39.52
CA ARG A 95 -2.19 -8.67 -40.19
C ARG A 95 -1.35 -9.03 -41.40
#